data_AF-A0A538DBH7-F1
#
_entry.id   AF-A0A538DBH7-F1
#
_cell.length_a   1.000
_cell.length_b   1.000
_cell.length_c   1.000
_cell.angle_alpha   90.00
_cell.angle_beta   90.00
_cell.angle_gamma   90.00
#
_symmetry.space_group_name_H-M   'P 1'
#
loop_
_entity.id
_entity.type
_entity.pdbx_description
1 polymer ?
#
loop_
_entity_poly.entity_id
_entity_poly.type
_entity_poly.pdbx_seq_one_letter_code
_entity_poly.pdbx_strand_id
1 'polypeptide(L)'
;MRIDTVSQILVPSERLRPAATAALVTVGLAATAGAGGAYFPQSWGWSGLLFLAALGLVLLVAHSIELSRLELAFFGALAAFAAWVALSTIWTQSTTRSLLEIERDVVYVTAAAALLALATRTSVRLLLGAVPAAGAFVCAWALTSRVSADGRLIGPVGYWNALGVISAIGTLVALGFAVEGTRRSVASAAPVLFLATLYLTFSRGALLVLAAGVVVEVVLSPRRLRLVGTLALLVPPCAAAIALAARTEGVRLRLGLVVLGLVAAAVPVVADEVAGRIRLGPGLRRAATASAIVVAVAVGAYGVARAGGLGATASKAYRSFTGPPPANRLSGRSLLSVSSAGRAEYWQVAWRDFRRHPLLGSGAGAFEIAWVRDRHTIYDARDAHSLYV
;
A
#
# COMPACT_ATOMS: atom_id res chain seq x y z
N MET A 1 -34.77 -11.35 -22.31
CA MET A 1 -35.92 -12.19 -21.91
C MET A 1 -35.55 -12.80 -20.56
N ARG A 2 -36.17 -12.33 -19.47
CA ARG A 2 -35.86 -12.72 -18.09
C ARG A 2 -36.98 -13.65 -17.65
N ILE A 3 -36.65 -14.91 -17.41
CA ILE A 3 -37.56 -15.86 -16.79
C ILE A 3 -37.14 -15.94 -15.32
N ASP A 4 -37.90 -15.27 -14.47
CA ASP A 4 -37.80 -15.36 -13.01
C ASP A 4 -38.66 -16.53 -12.53
N THR A 5 -38.05 -17.68 -12.23
CA THR A 5 -38.45 -18.65 -11.17
C THR A 5 -37.59 -19.91 -11.25
N VAL A 6 -36.38 -19.88 -10.70
CA VAL A 6 -35.77 -21.04 -10.03
C VAL A 6 -34.96 -20.46 -8.88
N SER A 7 -35.23 -20.91 -7.66
CA SER A 7 -34.35 -20.74 -6.52
C SER A 7 -32.91 -20.97 -6.96
N GLN A 8 -32.07 -19.93 -6.94
CA GLN A 8 -30.64 -20.09 -7.18
C GLN A 8 -30.08 -20.97 -6.07
N ILE A 9 -30.13 -22.29 -6.27
CA ILE A 9 -29.29 -23.25 -5.59
C ILE A 9 -27.89 -22.93 -6.12
N LEU A 10 -27.27 -21.89 -5.56
CA LEU A 10 -25.84 -21.66 -5.71
C LEU A 10 -25.18 -22.99 -5.36
N VAL A 11 -24.57 -23.62 -6.37
CA VAL A 11 -23.75 -24.82 -6.23
C VAL A 11 -22.83 -24.59 -5.02
N PRO A 12 -22.64 -25.57 -4.12
CA PRO A 12 -21.86 -25.36 -2.90
C PRO A 12 -20.49 -24.70 -3.13
N SER A 13 -19.87 -24.93 -4.29
CA SER A 13 -18.62 -24.29 -4.73
C SER A 13 -18.73 -22.76 -4.87
N GLU A 14 -19.83 -22.23 -5.42
CA GLU A 14 -20.03 -20.78 -5.60
C GLU A 14 -20.17 -20.04 -4.26
N ARG A 15 -20.70 -20.71 -3.23
CA ARG A 15 -20.81 -20.14 -1.88
C ARG A 15 -19.44 -19.99 -1.20
N LEU A 16 -18.46 -20.79 -1.58
CA LEU A 16 -17.13 -20.80 -0.97
C LEU A 16 -16.17 -19.80 -1.63
N ARG A 17 -16.42 -19.36 -2.87
CA ARG A 17 -15.55 -18.44 -3.63
C ARG A 17 -15.18 -17.15 -2.87
N PRO A 18 -16.10 -16.45 -2.18
CA PRO A 18 -15.74 -15.26 -1.40
C PRO A 18 -14.75 -15.54 -0.26
N ALA A 19 -14.95 -16.65 0.45
CA ALA A 19 -14.06 -17.07 1.52
C ALA A 19 -12.70 -17.54 0.96
N ALA A 20 -12.71 -18.30 -0.14
CA ALA A 20 -11.51 -18.74 -0.83
C ALA A 20 -10.70 -17.55 -1.37
N THR A 21 -11.37 -16.52 -1.91
CA THR A 21 -10.73 -15.27 -2.35
C THR A 21 -10.03 -14.57 -1.19
N ALA A 22 -10.73 -14.39 -0.06
CA ALA A 22 -10.15 -13.77 1.13
C ALA A 22 -8.99 -14.61 1.70
N ALA A 23 -9.11 -15.94 1.69
CA ALA A 23 -8.05 -16.85 2.09
C ALA A 23 -6.82 -16.74 1.17
N LEU A 24 -7.02 -16.72 -0.15
CA LEU A 24 -5.92 -16.55 -1.12
C LEU A 24 -5.18 -15.23 -0.90
N VAL A 25 -5.90 -14.12 -0.71
CA VAL A 25 -5.29 -12.81 -0.43
C VAL A 25 -4.50 -12.86 0.89
N THR A 26 -5.08 -13.45 1.94
CA THR A 26 -4.45 -13.50 3.26
C THR A 26 -3.20 -14.38 3.25
N VAL A 27 -3.31 -15.59 2.71
CA VAL A 27 -2.21 -16.56 2.60
C VAL A 27 -1.15 -16.06 1.65
N GLY A 28 -1.53 -15.56 0.47
CA GLY A 28 -0.61 -15.01 -0.53
C GLY A 28 0.20 -13.85 0.04
N LEU A 29 -0.44 -12.89 0.71
CA LEU A 29 0.27 -11.78 1.34
C LEU A 29 1.16 -12.24 2.49
N ALA A 30 0.69 -13.15 3.36
CA ALA A 30 1.48 -13.65 4.49
C ALA A 30 2.69 -14.48 4.04
N ALA A 31 2.51 -15.36 3.06
CA ALA A 31 3.55 -16.23 2.53
C ALA A 31 4.61 -15.42 1.80
N THR A 32 4.21 -14.52 0.89
CA THR A 32 5.16 -13.64 0.18
C THR A 32 5.87 -12.71 1.15
N ALA A 33 5.17 -12.15 2.15
CA ALA A 33 5.80 -11.37 3.20
C ALA A 33 6.85 -12.18 3.96
N GLY A 34 6.57 -13.43 4.34
CA GLY A 34 7.54 -14.32 4.99
C GLY A 34 8.80 -14.62 4.16
N ALA A 35 8.71 -14.51 2.84
CA ALA A 35 9.83 -14.68 1.92
C ALA A 35 10.46 -13.35 1.48
N GLY A 36 10.47 -12.35 2.36
CA GLY A 36 11.05 -11.04 2.02
C GLY A 36 10.23 -10.30 0.97
N GLY A 37 8.90 -10.38 1.07
CA GLY A 37 7.98 -9.69 0.16
C GLY A 37 7.99 -10.22 -1.27
N ALA A 38 8.52 -11.42 -1.48
CA ALA A 38 8.89 -11.97 -2.77
C ALA A 38 9.80 -11.03 -3.61
N TYR A 39 10.68 -10.27 -2.95
CA TYR A 39 11.56 -9.31 -3.64
C TYR A 39 12.65 -10.00 -4.48
N PHE A 40 13.14 -11.16 -4.02
CA PHE A 40 14.25 -11.86 -4.66
C PHE A 40 13.77 -13.04 -5.53
N PRO A 41 14.50 -13.36 -6.62
CA PRO A 41 14.13 -14.42 -7.58
C PRO A 41 13.79 -15.78 -6.99
N GLN A 42 14.47 -16.16 -5.91
CA GLN A 42 14.28 -17.46 -5.23
C GLN A 42 12.84 -17.69 -4.79
N SER A 43 12.05 -16.61 -4.65
CA SER A 43 10.67 -16.66 -4.20
C SER A 43 9.64 -16.73 -5.33
N TRP A 44 9.99 -16.34 -6.55
CA TRP A 44 9.01 -16.15 -7.63
C TRP A 44 8.44 -17.46 -8.15
N GLY A 45 9.27 -18.49 -8.29
CA GLY A 45 8.83 -19.80 -8.75
C GLY A 45 7.71 -20.38 -7.88
N TRP A 46 7.92 -20.51 -6.57
CA TRP A 46 6.89 -21.05 -5.68
C TRP A 46 5.71 -20.09 -5.46
N SER A 47 5.93 -18.77 -5.49
CA SER A 47 4.84 -17.79 -5.40
C SER A 47 3.92 -17.87 -6.62
N GLY A 48 4.49 -17.99 -7.82
CA GLY A 48 3.74 -18.22 -9.06
C GLY A 48 2.99 -19.56 -9.03
N LEU A 49 3.63 -20.63 -8.56
CA LEU A 49 2.99 -21.94 -8.39
C LEU A 49 1.81 -21.89 -7.41
N LEU A 50 1.89 -21.14 -6.31
CA LEU A 50 0.77 -20.93 -5.40
C LEU A 50 -0.45 -20.36 -6.13
N PHE A 51 -0.26 -19.29 -6.90
CA PHE A 51 -1.35 -18.64 -7.65
C PHE A 51 -1.85 -19.50 -8.81
N LEU A 52 -0.96 -20.21 -9.51
CA LEU A 52 -1.34 -21.17 -10.54
C LEU A 52 -2.14 -22.35 -9.97
N ALA A 53 -1.77 -22.86 -8.80
CA ALA A 53 -2.51 -23.92 -8.13
C ALA A 53 -3.92 -23.44 -7.73
N ALA A 54 -4.02 -22.21 -7.20
CA ALA A 54 -5.31 -21.60 -6.89
C ALA A 54 -6.17 -21.41 -8.15
N LEU A 55 -5.57 -20.91 -9.24
CA LEU A 55 -6.24 -20.76 -10.53
C LEU A 55 -6.71 -22.12 -11.07
N GLY A 56 -5.84 -23.14 -11.07
CA GLY A 56 -6.16 -24.49 -11.51
C GLY A 56 -7.31 -25.11 -10.72
N LEU A 57 -7.28 -24.99 -9.38
CA LEU A 57 -8.37 -25.45 -8.53
C LEU A 57 -9.70 -24.78 -8.88
N VAL A 58 -9.67 -23.50 -9.18
CA VAL A 58 -10.88 -22.74 -9.55
C VAL A 58 -11.38 -23.16 -10.92
N LEU A 59 -10.50 -23.34 -11.90
CA LEU A 59 -10.87 -23.83 -13.23
C LEU A 59 -11.46 -25.25 -13.18
N LEU A 60 -11.09 -26.08 -12.20
CA LEU A 60 -11.64 -27.42 -12.00
C LEU A 60 -13.00 -27.44 -11.29
N VAL A 61 -13.25 -26.47 -10.41
CA VAL A 61 -14.41 -26.50 -9.48
C VAL A 61 -15.47 -25.45 -9.81
N ALA A 62 -15.10 -24.34 -10.46
CA ALA A 62 -16.03 -23.28 -10.83
C ALA A 62 -16.92 -23.72 -11.98
N HIS A 63 -18.21 -23.42 -11.88
CA HIS A 63 -19.17 -23.77 -12.92
C HIS A 63 -19.16 -22.74 -14.06
N SER A 64 -18.90 -21.47 -13.73
CA SER A 64 -18.68 -20.40 -14.69
C SER A 64 -17.72 -19.35 -14.15
N ILE A 65 -16.93 -18.78 -15.06
CA ILE A 65 -16.06 -17.62 -14.80
C ILE A 65 -16.51 -16.52 -15.76
N GLU A 66 -17.16 -15.51 -15.21
CA GLU A 66 -17.63 -14.35 -15.96
C GLU A 66 -16.68 -13.18 -15.70
N LEU A 67 -15.99 -12.73 -16.74
CA LEU A 67 -15.14 -11.54 -16.69
C LEU A 67 -15.82 -10.39 -17.43
N SER A 68 -15.88 -9.24 -16.79
CA SER A 68 -16.28 -7.99 -17.41
C SER A 68 -15.23 -7.51 -18.42
N ARG A 69 -15.63 -6.60 -19.31
CA ARG A 69 -14.71 -5.98 -20.29
C ARG A 69 -13.53 -5.27 -19.63
N LEU A 70 -13.75 -4.66 -18.45
CA LEU A 70 -12.68 -3.98 -17.71
C LEU A 70 -11.69 -4.97 -17.10
N GLU A 71 -12.17 -6.10 -16.57
CA GLU A 71 -11.33 -7.16 -16.05
C GLU A 71 -10.49 -7.81 -17.16
N LEU A 72 -11.10 -8.06 -18.32
CA LEU A 72 -10.39 -8.53 -19.51
C LEU A 72 -9.37 -7.51 -20.02
N ALA A 73 -9.71 -6.22 -20.05
CA ALA A 73 -8.78 -5.17 -20.47
C ALA A 73 -7.60 -5.06 -19.49
N PHE A 74 -7.85 -5.11 -18.18
CA PHE A 74 -6.81 -5.11 -17.15
C PHE A 74 -5.88 -6.33 -17.30
N PHE A 75 -6.45 -7.52 -17.37
CA PHE A 75 -5.67 -8.76 -17.51
C PHE A 75 -4.90 -8.78 -18.83
N GLY A 76 -5.55 -8.39 -19.93
CA GLY A 76 -4.93 -8.31 -21.25
C GLY A 76 -3.78 -7.30 -21.30
N ALA A 77 -3.92 -6.13 -20.67
CA ALA A 77 -2.84 -5.15 -20.56
C ALA A 77 -1.65 -5.67 -19.74
N LEU A 78 -1.92 -6.35 -18.62
CA LEU A 78 -0.88 -6.95 -17.78
C LEU A 78 -0.15 -8.10 -18.52
N ALA A 79 -0.89 -8.95 -19.23
CA ALA A 79 -0.33 -10.03 -20.04
C ALA A 79 0.46 -9.47 -21.23
N ALA A 80 -0.02 -8.41 -21.88
CA ALA A 80 0.70 -7.72 -22.95
C ALA A 80 1.99 -7.07 -22.45
N PHE A 81 1.98 -6.51 -21.23
CA PHE A 81 3.18 -6.00 -20.57
C PHE A 81 4.21 -7.11 -20.31
N ALA A 82 3.78 -8.23 -19.73
CA ALA A 82 4.65 -9.39 -19.52
C ALA A 82 5.20 -9.95 -20.85
N ALA A 83 4.38 -9.99 -21.90
CA ALA A 83 4.81 -10.38 -23.24
C ALA A 83 5.82 -9.39 -23.85
N TRP A 84 5.65 -8.09 -23.61
CA TRP A 84 6.62 -7.06 -24.01
C TRP A 84 7.96 -7.23 -23.28
N VAL A 85 7.93 -7.52 -21.98
CA VAL A 85 9.13 -7.85 -21.19
C VAL A 85 9.81 -9.10 -21.74
N ALA A 86 9.04 -10.13 -22.08
CA ALA A 86 9.57 -11.34 -22.72
C ALA A 86 10.18 -11.05 -24.10
N LEU A 87 9.52 -10.25 -24.93
CA LEU A 87 10.02 -9.83 -26.23
C LEU A 87 11.33 -9.05 -26.12
N SER A 88 11.51 -8.31 -25.01
CA SER A 88 12.74 -7.56 -24.76
C SER A 88 14.00 -8.40 -24.66
N THR A 89 13.87 -9.72 -24.47
CA THR A 89 14.99 -10.66 -24.54
C THR A 89 15.71 -10.67 -25.89
N ILE A 90 15.06 -10.19 -26.96
CA ILE A 90 15.62 -10.12 -28.32
C ILE A 90 16.64 -8.98 -28.45
N TRP A 91 16.46 -7.87 -27.73
CA TRP A 91 17.32 -6.68 -27.83
C TRP A 91 18.02 -6.30 -26.52
N THR A 92 17.81 -7.07 -25.45
CA THR A 92 18.37 -6.78 -24.12
C THR A 92 19.89 -6.85 -24.06
N GLN A 93 20.49 -6.03 -23.21
CA GLN A 93 21.90 -6.13 -22.86
C GLN A 93 22.23 -7.35 -21.97
N SER A 94 21.23 -7.98 -21.36
CA SER A 94 21.42 -9.18 -20.55
C SER A 94 20.20 -10.09 -20.56
N THR A 95 20.27 -11.18 -21.33
CA THR A 95 19.20 -12.19 -21.41
C THR A 95 18.91 -12.81 -20.05
N THR A 96 19.94 -13.13 -19.25
CA THR A 96 19.77 -13.71 -17.91
C THR A 96 18.94 -12.81 -17.00
N ARG A 97 19.19 -11.49 -17.01
CA ARG A 97 18.42 -10.53 -16.21
C ARG A 97 17.00 -10.39 -16.73
N SER A 98 16.82 -10.29 -18.05
CA SER A 98 15.48 -10.21 -18.63
C SER A 98 14.64 -11.47 -18.39
N LEU A 99 15.25 -12.66 -18.33
CA LEU A 99 14.56 -13.89 -17.95
C LEU A 99 14.03 -13.85 -16.51
N LEU A 100 14.83 -13.31 -15.58
CA LEU A 100 14.38 -13.09 -14.20
C LEU A 100 13.18 -12.14 -14.14
N GLU A 101 13.18 -11.08 -14.94
CA GLU A 101 12.05 -10.16 -15.04
C GLU A 101 10.77 -10.83 -15.55
N ILE A 102 10.89 -11.75 -16.52
CA ILE A 102 9.76 -12.56 -16.99
C ILE A 102 9.21 -13.43 -15.86
N GLU A 103 10.06 -14.13 -15.11
CA GLU A 103 9.63 -14.96 -13.97
C GLU A 103 8.84 -14.15 -12.94
N ARG A 104 9.30 -12.92 -12.67
CA ARG A 104 8.62 -12.00 -11.78
C ARG A 104 7.26 -11.56 -12.31
N ASP A 105 7.18 -11.21 -13.59
CA ASP A 105 5.93 -10.79 -14.23
C ASP A 105 4.88 -11.91 -14.28
N VAL A 106 5.33 -13.15 -14.46
CA VAL A 106 4.46 -14.34 -14.38
C VAL A 106 3.80 -14.45 -13.00
N VAL A 107 4.48 -14.07 -11.90
CA VAL A 107 3.84 -14.02 -10.56
C VAL A 107 2.65 -13.04 -10.56
N TYR A 108 2.81 -11.85 -11.13
CA TYR A 108 1.73 -10.86 -11.19
C TYR A 108 0.58 -11.32 -12.11
N VAL A 109 0.89 -11.86 -13.28
CA VAL A 109 -0.11 -12.38 -14.23
C VAL A 109 -0.91 -13.53 -13.59
N THR A 110 -0.23 -14.47 -12.94
CA THR A 110 -0.88 -15.64 -12.31
C THR A 110 -1.69 -15.24 -11.08
N ALA A 111 -1.20 -14.30 -10.26
CA ALA A 111 -1.94 -13.73 -9.15
C ALA A 111 -3.22 -13.01 -9.63
N ALA A 112 -3.11 -12.19 -10.68
CA ALA A 112 -4.25 -11.51 -11.27
C ALA A 112 -5.26 -12.50 -11.84
N ALA A 113 -4.81 -13.50 -12.60
CA ALA A 113 -5.68 -14.55 -13.14
C ALA A 113 -6.42 -15.32 -12.04
N ALA A 114 -5.70 -15.75 -10.99
CA ALA A 114 -6.29 -16.46 -9.86
C ALA A 114 -7.34 -15.60 -9.13
N LEU A 115 -7.03 -14.33 -8.87
CA LEU A 115 -7.96 -13.41 -8.21
C LEU A 115 -9.18 -13.10 -9.08
N LEU A 116 -9.02 -12.85 -10.38
CA LEU A 116 -10.14 -12.62 -11.30
C LEU A 116 -11.02 -13.86 -11.46
N ALA A 117 -10.42 -15.05 -11.48
CA ALA A 117 -11.16 -16.31 -11.53
C ALA A 117 -11.90 -16.58 -10.23
N LEU A 118 -11.34 -16.24 -9.06
CA LEU A 118 -11.97 -16.47 -7.75
C LEU A 118 -13.01 -15.42 -7.38
N ALA A 119 -12.67 -14.15 -7.58
CA ALA A 119 -13.42 -13.03 -7.05
C ALA A 119 -14.75 -12.85 -7.78
N THR A 120 -15.82 -13.02 -7.04
CA THR A 120 -17.17 -12.67 -7.47
C THR A 120 -17.56 -11.29 -6.95
N ARG A 121 -18.66 -10.71 -7.46
CA ARG A 121 -19.19 -9.43 -6.92
C ARG A 121 -19.46 -9.48 -5.40
N THR A 122 -19.83 -10.65 -4.87
CA THR A 122 -20.04 -10.84 -3.42
C THR A 122 -18.72 -10.93 -2.64
N SER A 123 -17.61 -11.20 -3.31
CA SER A 123 -16.28 -11.31 -2.73
C SER A 123 -15.67 -9.95 -2.37
N VAL A 124 -16.10 -8.86 -3.01
CA VAL A 124 -15.47 -7.53 -2.87
C VAL A 124 -15.35 -7.09 -1.40
N ARG A 125 -16.41 -7.24 -0.59
CA ARG A 125 -16.37 -6.84 0.82
C ARG A 125 -15.41 -7.70 1.65
N LEU A 126 -15.38 -9.01 1.39
CA LEU A 126 -14.48 -9.94 2.07
C LEU A 126 -13.03 -9.73 1.65
N LEU A 127 -12.78 -9.49 0.36
CA LEU A 127 -11.47 -9.13 -0.18
C LEU A 127 -10.96 -7.83 0.44
N LEU A 128 -11.79 -6.78 0.48
CA LEU A 128 -11.45 -5.52 1.13
C LEU A 128 -11.17 -5.71 2.63
N GLY A 129 -11.89 -6.60 3.32
CA GLY A 129 -11.61 -6.93 4.73
C GLY A 129 -10.34 -7.79 4.92
N ALA A 130 -10.01 -8.65 3.95
CA ALA A 130 -8.83 -9.50 3.98
C ALA A 130 -7.53 -8.70 3.88
N VAL A 131 -7.50 -7.63 3.08
CA VAL A 131 -6.32 -6.76 2.93
C VAL A 131 -5.80 -6.19 4.26
N PRO A 132 -6.59 -5.46 5.08
CA PRO A 132 -6.12 -4.97 6.37
C PRO A 132 -5.95 -6.11 7.39
N ALA A 133 -6.69 -7.22 7.30
CA ALA A 133 -6.47 -8.37 8.18
C ALA A 133 -5.08 -9.00 7.95
N ALA A 134 -4.73 -9.24 6.69
CA ALA A 134 -3.43 -9.78 6.29
C ALA A 134 -2.31 -8.76 6.55
N GLY A 135 -2.55 -7.48 6.25
CA GLY A 135 -1.63 -6.40 6.60
C GLY A 135 -1.37 -6.31 8.10
N ALA A 136 -2.40 -6.44 8.93
CA ALA A 136 -2.27 -6.42 10.39
C ALA A 136 -1.46 -7.63 10.88
N PHE A 137 -1.67 -8.82 10.30
CA PHE A 137 -0.83 -9.99 10.58
C PHE A 137 0.65 -9.73 10.23
N VAL A 138 0.94 -9.22 9.04
CA VAL A 138 2.30 -8.87 8.61
C VAL A 138 2.93 -7.82 9.52
N CYS A 139 2.18 -6.79 9.92
CA CYS A 139 2.64 -5.76 10.85
C CYS A 139 2.89 -6.32 12.26
N ALA A 140 2.02 -7.20 12.76
CA ALA A 140 2.23 -7.86 14.04
C ALA A 140 3.47 -8.74 14.02
N TRP A 141 3.68 -9.50 12.93
CA TRP A 141 4.90 -10.30 12.73
C TRP A 141 6.16 -9.43 12.62
N ALA A 142 6.08 -8.29 11.94
CA ALA A 142 7.18 -7.32 11.88
C ALA A 142 7.58 -6.88 13.30
N LEU A 143 6.61 -6.53 14.14
CA LEU A 143 6.85 -6.05 15.51
C LEU A 143 7.30 -7.16 16.49
N THR A 144 7.06 -8.44 16.20
CA THR A 144 7.58 -9.55 17.00
C THR A 144 8.99 -9.95 16.62
N SER A 145 9.28 -10.06 15.32
CA SER A 145 10.59 -10.49 14.80
C SER A 145 11.64 -9.37 14.84
N ARG A 146 11.19 -8.12 14.74
CA ARG A 146 11.97 -6.87 14.72
C ARG A 146 13.25 -6.94 13.89
N VAL A 147 13.18 -7.59 12.73
CA VAL A 147 14.26 -7.54 11.75
C VAL A 147 14.38 -6.10 11.26
N SER A 148 15.52 -5.48 11.53
CA SER A 148 15.78 -4.08 11.21
C SER A 148 17.09 -3.90 10.44
N ALA A 149 17.09 -2.94 9.52
CA ALA A 149 18.29 -2.46 8.84
C ALA A 149 18.39 -0.96 9.07
N ASP A 150 19.54 -0.50 9.55
CA ASP A 150 19.76 0.89 9.95
C ASP A 150 18.63 1.41 10.85
N GLY A 151 18.24 0.66 11.89
CA GLY A 151 17.17 1.05 12.82
C GLY A 151 15.75 1.16 12.23
N ARG A 152 15.55 0.80 10.95
CA ARG A 152 14.23 0.74 10.29
C ARG A 152 13.68 -0.66 10.33
N LEU A 153 12.39 -0.77 10.57
CA LEU A 153 11.70 -2.05 10.51
C LEU A 153 11.58 -2.52 9.05
N ILE A 154 12.16 -3.69 8.74
CA ILE A 154 12.17 -4.26 7.39
C ILE A 154 11.44 -5.60 7.29
N GLY A 155 11.54 -6.44 8.32
CA GLY A 155 10.92 -7.77 8.31
C GLY A 155 9.41 -7.71 8.54
N PRO A 156 8.65 -8.75 8.13
CA PRO A 156 9.10 -9.92 7.37
C PRO A 156 9.32 -9.60 5.88
N VAL A 157 8.71 -8.53 5.37
CA VAL A 157 8.66 -8.13 3.95
C VAL A 157 10.04 -7.83 3.34
N GLY A 158 11.08 -7.65 4.15
CA GLY A 158 12.45 -7.39 3.68
C GLY A 158 12.70 -5.97 3.14
N TYR A 159 11.65 -5.14 3.02
CA TYR A 159 11.74 -3.79 2.49
C TYR A 159 10.84 -2.81 3.25
N TRP A 160 11.45 -1.85 3.95
CA TRP A 160 10.74 -0.91 4.82
C TRP A 160 9.69 -0.07 4.06
N ASN A 161 9.95 0.31 2.81
CA ASN A 161 8.96 1.09 2.06
C ASN A 161 7.72 0.26 1.70
N ALA A 162 7.89 -1.03 1.36
CA ALA A 162 6.76 -1.93 1.12
C ALA A 162 5.95 -2.17 2.40
N LEU A 163 6.61 -2.45 3.53
CA LEU A 163 5.93 -2.57 4.83
C LEU A 163 5.18 -1.29 5.21
N GLY A 164 5.77 -0.12 4.93
CA GLY A 164 5.12 1.17 5.12
C GLY A 164 3.88 1.32 4.25
N VAL A 165 3.94 0.98 2.96
CA VAL A 165 2.78 1.06 2.06
C VAL A 165 1.68 0.07 2.46
N ILE A 166 2.02 -1.15 2.89
CA ILE A 166 1.06 -2.10 3.46
C ILE A 166 0.35 -1.48 4.67
N SER A 167 1.10 -0.82 5.55
CA SER A 167 0.54 -0.14 6.72
C SER A 167 -0.38 1.02 6.33
N ALA A 168 0.00 1.81 5.32
CA ALA A 168 -0.81 2.92 4.80
C ALA A 168 -2.12 2.43 4.17
N ILE A 169 -2.05 1.45 3.26
CA ILE A 169 -3.23 0.84 2.62
C ILE A 169 -4.14 0.21 3.67
N GLY A 170 -3.56 -0.56 4.60
CA GLY A 170 -4.29 -1.18 5.71
C GLY A 170 -5.04 -0.15 6.56
N THR A 171 -4.40 1.00 6.85
CA THR A 171 -5.03 2.11 7.60
C THR A 171 -6.22 2.69 6.85
N LEU A 172 -6.07 3.00 5.55
CA LEU A 172 -7.12 3.59 4.72
C LEU A 172 -8.33 2.67 4.60
N VAL A 173 -8.09 1.39 4.30
CA VAL A 173 -9.18 0.41 4.18
C VAL A 173 -9.87 0.18 5.53
N ALA A 174 -9.10 0.10 6.62
CA ALA A 174 -9.64 -0.04 7.96
C ALA A 174 -10.49 1.18 8.38
N LEU A 175 -10.10 2.39 7.99
CA LEU A 175 -10.86 3.61 8.26
C LEU A 175 -12.24 3.59 7.58
N GLY A 176 -12.32 3.17 6.32
CA GLY A 176 -13.59 2.97 5.63
C GLY A 176 -14.51 1.99 6.38
N PHE A 177 -13.95 0.86 6.85
CA PHE A 177 -14.70 -0.10 7.68
C PHE A 177 -15.03 0.42 9.08
N ALA A 178 -14.24 1.31 9.68
CA ALA A 178 -14.54 1.93 10.96
C ALA A 178 -15.78 2.86 10.87
N VAL A 179 -16.01 3.47 9.72
CA VAL A 179 -17.14 4.38 9.48
C VAL A 179 -18.39 3.63 9.00
N GLU A 180 -18.24 2.60 8.16
CA GLU A 180 -19.37 1.99 7.43
C GLU A 180 -19.48 0.46 7.58
N GLY A 181 -18.50 -0.20 8.18
CA GLY A 181 -18.46 -1.66 8.29
C GLY A 181 -19.42 -2.23 9.34
N THR A 182 -19.50 -3.56 9.38
CA THR A 182 -20.19 -4.30 10.46
C THR A 182 -19.28 -4.57 11.66
N ARG A 183 -17.96 -4.63 11.44
CA ARG A 183 -16.93 -4.85 12.48
C ARG A 183 -16.16 -3.56 12.79
N ARG A 184 -16.89 -2.46 13.00
CA ARG A 184 -16.31 -1.10 13.14
C ARG A 184 -15.28 -0.99 14.27
N SER A 185 -15.50 -1.67 15.39
CA SER A 185 -14.57 -1.66 16.52
C SER A 185 -13.23 -2.30 16.17
N VAL A 186 -13.25 -3.47 15.51
CA VAL A 186 -12.02 -4.13 15.06
C VAL A 186 -11.30 -3.27 14.02
N ALA A 187 -12.05 -2.69 13.07
CA ALA A 187 -11.50 -1.81 12.06
C ALA A 187 -10.89 -0.52 12.66
N SER A 188 -11.49 0.02 13.72
CA SER A 188 -10.96 1.21 14.43
C SER A 188 -9.70 0.91 15.25
N ALA A 189 -9.49 -0.34 15.67
CA ALA A 189 -8.27 -0.75 16.36
C ALA A 189 -7.06 -0.88 15.42
N ALA A 190 -7.29 -1.26 14.15
CA ALA A 190 -6.19 -1.57 13.22
C ALA A 190 -5.24 -0.39 12.92
N PRO A 191 -5.70 0.87 12.75
CA PRO A 191 -4.83 2.04 12.59
C PRO A 191 -3.76 2.20 13.66
N VAL A 192 -4.03 1.82 14.92
CA VAL A 192 -3.05 1.89 16.02
C VAL A 192 -1.81 1.04 15.70
N LEU A 193 -2.04 -0.19 15.26
CA LEU A 193 -0.96 -1.10 14.85
C LEU A 193 -0.25 -0.59 13.60
N PHE A 194 -1.01 -0.21 12.57
CA PHE A 194 -0.45 0.22 11.30
C PHE A 194 0.39 1.48 11.42
N LEU A 195 -0.05 2.48 12.16
CA LEU A 195 0.67 3.75 12.28
C LEU A 195 1.93 3.62 13.14
N ALA A 196 1.91 2.74 14.15
CA ALA A 196 3.12 2.39 14.89
C ALA A 196 4.15 1.69 13.98
N THR A 197 3.72 0.70 13.19
CA THR A 197 4.58 0.02 12.22
C THR A 197 5.11 0.99 11.16
N LEU A 198 4.24 1.82 10.57
CA LEU A 198 4.58 2.83 9.58
C LEU A 198 5.66 3.79 10.10
N TYR A 199 5.52 4.26 11.35
CA TYR A 199 6.54 5.10 11.99
C TYR A 199 7.91 4.41 12.02
N LEU A 200 7.95 3.14 12.44
CA LEU A 200 9.19 2.36 12.54
C LEU A 200 9.82 2.02 11.17
N THR A 201 9.06 2.10 10.08
CA THR A 201 9.63 1.94 8.72
C THR A 201 10.42 3.17 8.26
N PHE A 202 10.19 4.33 8.86
CA PHE A 202 10.69 5.63 8.39
C PHE A 202 10.41 5.90 6.89
N SER A 203 9.33 5.33 6.34
CA SER A 203 8.94 5.46 4.93
C SER A 203 8.18 6.76 4.67
N ARG A 204 8.89 7.75 4.13
CA ARG A 204 8.29 9.04 3.71
C ARG A 204 7.27 8.89 2.58
N GLY A 205 7.54 7.98 1.64
CA GLY A 205 6.60 7.69 0.55
C GLY A 205 5.28 7.11 1.06
N ALA A 206 5.34 6.19 2.04
CA ALA A 206 4.14 5.64 2.64
C ALA A 206 3.34 6.66 3.47
N LEU A 207 4.00 7.61 4.14
CA LEU A 207 3.32 8.73 4.79
C LEU A 207 2.58 9.62 3.77
N LEU A 208 3.19 9.90 2.61
CA LEU A 208 2.53 10.63 1.53
C LEU A 208 1.33 9.87 0.98
N VAL A 209 1.46 8.55 0.78
CA VAL A 209 0.35 7.68 0.35
C VAL A 209 -0.79 7.72 1.35
N LEU A 210 -0.49 7.61 2.65
CA LEU A 210 -1.50 7.71 3.70
C LEU A 210 -2.20 9.08 3.69
N ALA A 211 -1.44 10.17 3.63
CA ALA A 211 -1.99 11.52 3.61
C ALA A 211 -2.88 11.76 2.38
N ALA A 212 -2.40 11.39 1.19
CA ALA A 212 -3.16 11.49 -0.05
C ALA A 212 -4.41 10.62 -0.01
N GLY A 213 -4.30 9.39 0.49
CA GLY A 213 -5.43 8.47 0.65
C GLY A 213 -6.50 9.02 1.59
N VAL A 214 -6.13 9.57 2.74
CA VAL A 214 -7.09 10.20 3.67
C VAL A 214 -7.79 11.38 3.03
N VAL A 215 -7.06 12.22 2.26
CA VAL A 215 -7.66 13.34 1.52
C VAL A 215 -8.68 12.82 0.51
N VAL A 216 -8.30 11.82 -0.31
CA VAL A 216 -9.20 11.21 -1.29
C VAL A 216 -10.43 10.61 -0.61
N GLU A 217 -10.26 9.89 0.48
CA GLU A 217 -11.35 9.28 1.24
C GLU A 217 -12.31 10.36 1.80
N VAL A 218 -11.78 11.45 2.35
CA VAL A 218 -12.60 12.58 2.85
C VAL A 218 -13.34 13.30 1.74
N VAL A 219 -12.69 13.53 0.59
CA VAL A 219 -13.29 14.21 -0.57
C VAL A 219 -14.40 13.37 -1.18
N LEU A 220 -14.18 12.06 -1.33
CA LEU A 220 -15.12 11.16 -1.98
C LEU A 220 -16.19 10.61 -1.02
N SER A 221 -15.99 10.65 0.30
CA SER A 221 -16.93 10.07 1.26
C SER A 221 -18.24 10.88 1.34
N PRO A 222 -19.40 10.23 1.08
CA PRO A 222 -20.71 10.85 1.32
C PRO A 222 -20.92 11.21 2.81
N ARG A 223 -20.19 10.56 3.71
CA ARG A 223 -20.25 10.71 5.17
C ARG A 223 -19.01 11.42 5.74
N ARG A 224 -18.41 12.33 4.99
CA ARG A 224 -17.21 13.10 5.36
C ARG A 224 -17.19 13.64 6.80
N LEU A 225 -18.29 14.15 7.35
CA LEU A 225 -18.32 14.64 8.74
C LEU A 225 -18.13 13.51 9.77
N ARG A 226 -18.75 12.35 9.54
CA ARG A 226 -18.56 11.17 10.38
C ARG A 226 -17.14 10.65 10.24
N LEU A 227 -16.61 10.60 9.02
CA LEU A 227 -15.22 10.20 8.75
C LEU A 227 -14.22 11.11 9.46
N VAL A 228 -14.37 12.43 9.35
CA VAL A 228 -13.52 13.42 10.03
C VAL A 228 -13.65 13.31 11.56
N GLY A 229 -14.86 13.11 12.09
CA GLY A 229 -15.08 12.87 13.51
C GLY A 229 -14.39 11.59 14.01
N THR A 230 -14.53 10.49 13.28
CA THR A 230 -13.84 9.22 13.57
C THR A 230 -12.33 9.39 13.51
N LEU A 231 -11.80 10.07 12.49
CA LEU A 231 -10.38 10.40 12.38
C LEU A 231 -9.90 11.19 13.60
N ALA A 232 -10.62 12.25 13.98
CA ALA A 232 -10.27 13.08 15.14
C ALA A 232 -10.22 12.26 16.45
N LEU A 233 -11.16 11.34 16.65
CA LEU A 233 -11.19 10.44 17.81
C LEU A 233 -10.08 9.36 17.76
N LEU A 234 -9.62 8.97 16.57
CA LEU A 234 -8.52 8.03 16.39
C LEU A 234 -7.13 8.69 16.53
N VAL A 235 -7.01 10.01 16.35
CA VAL A 235 -5.72 10.71 16.47
C VAL A 235 -5.04 10.45 17.82
N PRO A 236 -5.69 10.61 19.00
CA PRO A 236 -5.04 10.40 20.29
C PRO A 236 -4.44 8.99 20.49
N PRO A 237 -5.19 7.87 20.31
CA PRO A 237 -4.60 6.54 20.49
C PRO A 237 -3.51 6.24 19.44
N CYS A 238 -3.65 6.74 18.21
CA CYS A 238 -2.62 6.55 17.18
C CYS A 238 -1.33 7.37 17.47
N ALA A 239 -1.47 8.60 17.95
CA ALA A 239 -0.33 9.42 18.35
C ALA A 239 0.40 8.82 19.57
N ALA A 240 -0.36 8.30 20.54
CA ALA A 240 0.20 7.55 21.67
C ALA A 240 0.94 6.29 21.21
N ALA A 241 0.42 5.58 20.20
CA ALA A 241 1.06 4.39 19.64
C ALA A 241 2.40 4.71 18.97
N ILE A 242 2.46 5.81 18.21
CA ILE A 242 3.71 6.32 17.62
C ILE A 242 4.70 6.72 18.71
N ALA A 243 4.25 7.47 19.73
CA ALA A 243 5.10 7.89 20.85
C ALA A 243 5.64 6.69 21.64
N LEU A 244 4.83 5.65 21.82
CA LEU A 244 5.21 4.39 22.45
C LEU A 244 6.24 3.64 21.60
N ALA A 245 6.02 3.54 20.28
CA ALA A 245 6.95 2.91 19.34
C ALA A 245 8.29 3.65 19.27
N ALA A 246 8.32 4.97 19.49
CA ALA A 246 9.54 5.76 19.53
C ALA A 246 10.39 5.54 20.79
N ARG A 247 9.82 4.99 21.87
CA ARG A 247 10.45 4.92 23.20
C ARG A 247 10.59 3.51 23.76
N THR A 248 9.84 2.56 23.23
CA THR A 248 9.72 1.22 23.79
C THR A 248 9.74 0.14 22.71
N GLU A 249 10.07 -1.07 23.12
CA GLU A 249 10.28 -2.21 22.24
C GLU A 249 9.75 -3.50 22.89
N GLY A 250 9.80 -4.60 22.14
CA GLY A 250 9.50 -5.93 22.65
C GLY A 250 8.07 -6.08 23.20
N VAL A 251 7.93 -6.74 24.34
CA VAL A 251 6.62 -7.00 24.97
C VAL A 251 5.91 -5.71 25.38
N ARG A 252 6.64 -4.72 25.90
CA ARG A 252 6.08 -3.44 26.38
C ARG A 252 5.37 -2.67 25.27
N LEU A 253 6.01 -2.58 24.10
CA LEU A 253 5.41 -1.99 22.91
C LEU A 253 4.13 -2.74 22.53
N ARG A 254 4.21 -4.07 22.40
CA ARG A 254 3.08 -4.91 21.97
C ARG A 254 1.86 -4.80 22.90
N LEU A 255 2.07 -4.89 24.21
CA LEU A 255 1.00 -4.72 25.19
C LEU A 255 0.39 -3.32 25.14
N GLY A 256 1.22 -2.27 25.04
CA GLY A 256 0.70 -0.92 24.92
C GLY A 256 -0.09 -0.68 23.62
N LEU A 257 0.32 -1.29 22.50
CA LEU A 257 -0.46 -1.26 21.25
C LEU A 257 -1.80 -2.00 21.39
N VAL A 258 -1.86 -3.12 22.12
CA VAL A 258 -3.12 -3.81 22.42
C VAL A 258 -4.05 -2.91 23.23
N VAL A 259 -3.55 -2.29 24.30
CA VAL A 259 -4.34 -1.37 25.14
C VAL A 259 -4.85 -0.19 24.32
N LEU A 260 -3.99 0.46 23.53
CA LEU A 260 -4.39 1.57 22.67
C LEU A 260 -5.37 1.12 21.57
N GLY A 261 -5.23 -0.10 21.07
CA GLY A 261 -6.16 -0.72 20.13
C GLY A 261 -7.55 -0.92 20.75
N LEU A 262 -7.64 -1.33 22.02
CA LEU A 262 -8.90 -1.44 22.74
C LEU A 262 -9.56 -0.07 22.95
N VAL A 263 -8.78 0.97 23.25
CA VAL A 263 -9.28 2.35 23.32
C VAL A 263 -9.82 2.79 21.95
N ALA A 264 -9.08 2.53 20.88
CA ALA A 264 -9.51 2.87 19.53
C ALA A 264 -10.75 2.06 19.09
N ALA A 265 -10.92 0.82 19.58
CA ALA A 265 -12.08 -0.01 19.31
C ALA A 265 -13.40 0.56 19.88
N ALA A 266 -13.31 1.44 20.89
CA ALA A 266 -14.46 2.14 21.46
C ALA A 266 -14.89 3.39 20.65
N VAL A 267 -14.05 3.88 19.73
CA VAL A 267 -14.33 5.10 18.94
C VAL A 267 -15.68 5.06 18.20
N PRO A 268 -16.08 3.96 17.52
CA PRO A 268 -17.38 3.90 16.86
C PRO A 268 -18.57 4.17 17.80
N VAL A 269 -18.50 3.68 19.04
CA VAL A 269 -19.56 3.86 20.05
C VAL A 269 -19.64 5.34 20.44
N VAL A 270 -18.49 5.96 20.73
CA VAL A 270 -18.42 7.40 21.06
C VAL A 270 -18.89 8.26 19.89
N ALA A 271 -18.45 7.93 18.67
CA ALA A 271 -18.84 8.65 17.46
C ALA A 271 -20.36 8.58 17.22
N ASP A 272 -20.98 7.43 17.48
CA ASP A 272 -22.42 7.25 17.31
C ASP A 272 -23.23 7.98 18.40
N GLU A 273 -22.78 7.95 19.65
CA GLU A 273 -23.36 8.72 20.76
C GLU A 273 -23.33 10.23 20.48
N VAL A 274 -22.18 10.75 20.06
CA VAL A 274 -22.02 12.17 19.71
C VAL A 274 -22.89 12.53 18.51
N ALA A 275 -22.92 11.69 17.47
CA ALA A 275 -23.76 11.91 16.30
C ALA A 275 -25.27 11.85 16.61
N GLY A 276 -25.68 11.02 17.59
CA GLY A 276 -27.06 10.95 18.05
C GLY A 276 -27.52 12.19 18.81
N ARG A 277 -26.60 12.85 19.53
CA ARG A 277 -26.87 14.07 20.31
C ARG A 277 -26.82 15.34 19.47
N ILE A 278 -26.01 15.37 18.41
CA ILE A 278 -25.80 16.56 17.58
C ILE A 278 -26.55 16.43 16.25
N ARG A 279 -27.75 17.02 16.17
CA ARG A 279 -28.50 17.15 14.91
C ARG A 279 -28.05 18.38 14.14
N LEU A 280 -27.06 18.22 13.26
CA LEU A 280 -26.62 19.30 12.38
C LEU A 280 -27.58 19.48 11.20
N GLY A 281 -28.18 20.68 11.09
CA GLY A 281 -28.96 21.06 9.91
C GLY A 281 -28.13 21.02 8.61
N PRO A 282 -28.75 20.89 7.42
CA PRO A 282 -28.04 20.78 6.14
C PRO A 282 -27.09 21.94 5.85
N GLY A 283 -27.46 23.16 6.27
CA GLY A 283 -26.64 24.36 6.13
C GLY A 283 -25.38 24.31 7.00
N LEU A 284 -25.52 23.93 8.27
CA LEU A 284 -24.41 23.80 9.21
C LEU A 284 -23.44 22.68 8.81
N ARG A 285 -23.94 21.59 8.22
CA ARG A 285 -23.09 20.52 7.64
C ARG A 285 -22.24 21.02 6.47
N ARG A 286 -22.81 21.85 5.59
CA ARG A 286 -22.06 22.48 4.49
C ARG A 286 -21.04 23.48 5.03
N ALA A 287 -21.44 24.32 5.98
CA ALA A 287 -20.55 25.27 6.63
C ALA A 287 -19.38 24.56 7.33
N ALA A 288 -19.63 23.52 8.14
CA ALA A 288 -18.58 22.74 8.81
C ALA A 288 -17.60 22.09 7.81
N THR A 289 -18.10 21.62 6.67
CA THR A 289 -17.24 21.09 5.60
C THR A 289 -16.39 22.19 4.97
N ALA A 290 -17.02 23.31 4.60
CA ALA A 290 -16.32 24.44 4.01
C ALA A 290 -15.27 24.99 4.98
N SER A 291 -15.61 25.13 6.27
CA SER A 291 -14.67 25.54 7.32
C SER A 291 -13.51 24.57 7.46
N ALA A 292 -13.74 23.25 7.42
CA ALA A 292 -12.64 22.27 7.47
C ALA A 292 -11.68 22.40 6.27
N ILE A 293 -12.23 22.61 5.07
CA ILE A 293 -11.44 22.85 3.85
C ILE A 293 -10.67 24.17 3.98
N VAL A 294 -11.34 25.25 4.40
CA VAL A 294 -10.72 26.56 4.59
C VAL A 294 -9.60 26.50 5.63
N VAL A 295 -9.80 25.80 6.75
CA VAL A 295 -8.75 25.60 7.76
C VAL A 295 -7.59 24.81 7.19
N ALA A 296 -7.83 23.73 6.44
CA ALA A 296 -6.75 22.96 5.80
C ALA A 296 -5.95 23.81 4.79
N VAL A 297 -6.65 24.60 3.97
CA VAL A 297 -6.03 25.53 3.01
C VAL A 297 -5.26 26.63 3.75
N ALA A 298 -5.84 27.21 4.81
CA ALA A 298 -5.21 28.27 5.59
C ALA A 298 -3.95 27.79 6.32
N VAL A 299 -3.97 26.58 6.88
CA VAL A 299 -2.78 25.95 7.49
C VAL A 299 -1.70 25.72 6.42
N GLY A 300 -2.08 25.24 5.24
CA GLY A 300 -1.15 25.08 4.11
C GLY A 300 -0.55 26.41 3.65
N ALA A 301 -1.39 27.42 3.45
CA ALA A 301 -0.98 28.77 3.04
C ALA A 301 -0.09 29.45 4.10
N TYR A 302 -0.40 29.29 5.38
CA TYR A 302 0.43 29.78 6.48
C TYR A 302 1.80 29.11 6.48
N GLY A 303 1.86 27.80 6.28
CA GLY A 303 3.12 27.07 6.16
C GLY A 303 4.00 27.57 5.01
N VAL A 304 3.38 27.82 3.85
CA VAL A 304 4.05 28.40 2.67
C VAL A 304 4.53 29.83 2.93
N ALA A 305 3.69 30.67 3.53
CA ALA A 305 4.03 32.05 3.86
C ALA A 305 5.22 32.10 4.83
N ARG A 306 5.20 31.28 5.88
CA ARG A 306 6.31 31.19 6.85
C ARG A 306 7.61 30.64 6.24
N ALA A 307 7.51 29.88 5.15
CA ALA A 307 8.66 29.38 4.41
C ALA A 307 9.20 30.37 3.35
N GLY A 308 8.70 31.61 3.33
CA GLY A 308 9.16 32.67 2.43
C GLY A 308 8.36 32.79 1.13
N GLY A 309 7.14 32.25 1.10
CA GLY A 309 6.27 32.24 -0.08
C GLY A 309 6.47 31.03 -0.98
N LEU A 310 5.63 30.90 -2.01
CA LEU A 310 5.59 29.72 -2.90
C LEU A 310 6.92 29.50 -3.63
N GLY A 311 7.52 30.56 -4.17
CA GLY A 311 8.79 30.49 -4.89
C GLY A 311 9.92 29.99 -3.99
N ALA A 312 10.15 30.63 -2.84
CA ALA A 312 11.20 30.23 -1.92
C ALA A 312 11.00 28.81 -1.36
N THR A 313 9.74 28.43 -1.05
CA THR A 313 9.40 27.08 -0.62
C THR A 313 9.71 26.05 -1.69
N ALA A 314 9.34 26.31 -2.94
CA ALA A 314 9.62 25.43 -4.07
C ALA A 314 11.12 25.32 -4.34
N SER A 315 11.86 26.43 -4.34
CA SER A 315 13.32 26.43 -4.53
C SER A 315 14.05 25.71 -3.40
N LYS A 316 13.59 25.86 -2.15
CA LYS A 316 14.15 25.17 -0.98
C LYS A 316 13.84 23.68 -1.03
N ALA A 317 12.62 23.31 -1.39
CA ALA A 317 12.23 21.92 -1.60
C ALA A 317 13.05 21.28 -2.72
N TYR A 318 13.23 21.96 -3.85
CA TYR A 318 14.04 21.48 -4.98
C TYR A 318 15.49 21.26 -4.58
N ARG A 319 16.15 22.26 -3.97
CA ARG A 319 17.55 22.13 -3.49
C ARG A 319 17.71 21.04 -2.44
N SER A 320 16.77 20.93 -1.50
CA SER A 320 16.77 19.87 -0.49
C SER A 320 16.54 18.48 -1.11
N PHE A 321 15.77 18.42 -2.19
CA PHE A 321 15.47 17.19 -2.90
C PHE A 321 16.65 16.67 -3.73
N THR A 322 17.33 17.56 -4.46
CA THR A 322 18.49 17.23 -5.32
C THR A 322 19.82 17.23 -4.57
N GLY A 323 19.87 17.82 -3.38
CA GLY A 323 21.06 17.86 -2.53
C GLY A 323 21.46 16.49 -1.96
N PRO A 324 22.66 16.42 -1.35
CA PRO A 324 23.19 15.19 -0.77
C PRO A 324 22.27 14.63 0.33
N PRO A 325 22.23 13.31 0.53
CA PRO A 325 21.39 12.69 1.53
C PRO A 325 21.77 13.18 2.95
N PRO A 326 20.80 13.49 3.82
CA PRO A 326 21.10 13.98 5.17
C PRO A 326 21.82 12.92 6.02
N ALA A 327 22.78 13.37 6.84
CA ALA A 327 23.61 12.50 7.67
C ALA A 327 22.81 11.71 8.73
N ASN A 328 21.76 12.30 9.30
CA ASN A 328 20.94 11.64 10.31
C ASN A 328 19.61 11.13 9.71
N ARG A 329 19.55 9.83 9.43
CA ARG A 329 18.47 9.20 8.65
C ARG A 329 17.26 8.76 9.50
N LEU A 330 17.37 8.77 10.84
CA LEU A 330 16.44 8.09 11.76
C LEU A 330 16.02 9.00 12.90
N SER A 331 15.22 10.02 12.60
CA SER A 331 14.55 10.82 13.62
C SER A 331 13.12 11.10 13.18
N GLY A 332 12.22 11.39 14.12
CA GLY A 332 10.86 11.83 13.74
C GLY A 332 10.88 13.05 12.80
N ARG A 333 11.93 13.88 12.85
CA ARG A 333 12.13 15.01 11.93
C ARG A 333 12.58 14.58 10.53
N SER A 334 13.27 13.45 10.38
CA SER A 334 13.70 12.94 9.06
C SER A 334 12.50 12.52 8.22
N LEU A 335 11.40 12.06 8.83
CA LEU A 335 10.13 11.76 8.15
C LEU A 335 9.50 12.98 7.46
N LEU A 336 9.76 14.18 8.00
CA LEU A 336 9.24 15.44 7.46
C LEU A 336 10.22 16.11 6.47
N SER A 337 11.37 15.47 6.20
CA SER A 337 12.39 16.03 5.30
C SER A 337 12.06 15.77 3.82
N VAL A 338 12.17 16.82 3.01
CA VAL A 338 12.05 16.75 1.55
C VAL A 338 13.44 16.43 0.97
N SER A 339 13.78 15.16 0.81
CA SER A 339 15.05 14.72 0.23
C SER A 339 14.86 13.47 -0.62
N SER A 340 15.47 13.40 -1.81
CA SER A 340 15.45 12.20 -2.64
C SER A 340 16.18 11.00 -2.01
N ALA A 341 16.98 11.24 -0.97
CA ALA A 341 17.89 10.25 -0.36
C ALA A 341 18.82 9.58 -1.39
N GLY A 342 19.35 10.36 -2.34
CA GLY A 342 20.26 9.88 -3.39
C GLY A 342 19.58 9.39 -4.66
N ARG A 343 18.24 9.24 -4.67
CA ARG A 343 17.51 8.72 -5.84
C ARG A 343 17.54 9.62 -7.08
N ALA A 344 17.84 10.91 -6.92
CA ALA A 344 17.96 11.82 -8.05
C ALA A 344 19.01 11.33 -9.06
N GLU A 345 20.09 10.69 -8.60
CA GLU A 345 21.12 10.14 -9.47
C GLU A 345 20.64 8.90 -10.24
N TYR A 346 19.85 8.03 -9.61
CA TYR A 346 19.24 6.86 -10.28
C TYR A 346 18.43 7.32 -11.51
N TRP A 347 17.63 8.37 -11.35
CA TRP A 347 16.82 8.94 -12.43
C TRP A 347 17.67 9.62 -13.50
N GLN A 348 18.79 10.25 -13.15
CA GLN A 348 19.72 10.80 -14.13
C GLN A 348 20.38 9.71 -14.96
N VAL A 349 20.75 8.57 -14.36
CA VAL A 349 21.29 7.42 -15.10
C VAL A 349 20.21 6.81 -15.99
N ALA A 350 19.00 6.59 -15.47
CA ALA A 350 17.89 6.05 -16.24
C ALA A 350 17.54 6.93 -17.44
N TRP A 351 17.51 8.24 -17.23
CA TRP A 351 17.27 9.21 -18.31
C TRP A 351 18.37 9.18 -19.37
N ARG A 352 19.64 9.06 -18.96
CA ARG A 352 20.75 8.90 -19.91
C ARG A 352 20.63 7.61 -20.70
N ASP A 353 20.22 6.51 -20.07
CA ASP A 353 20.04 5.24 -20.76
C ASP A 353 18.85 5.26 -21.73
N PHE A 354 17.73 5.86 -21.34
CA PHE A 354 16.59 6.13 -22.23
C PHE A 354 16.99 6.96 -23.46
N ARG A 355 17.79 8.02 -23.28
CA ARG A 355 18.28 8.84 -24.40
C ARG A 355 19.19 8.07 -25.37
N ARG A 356 19.87 7.02 -24.90
CA ARG A 356 20.67 6.13 -25.76
C ARG A 356 19.81 5.08 -26.46
N HIS A 357 18.70 4.66 -25.86
CA HIS A 357 17.81 3.62 -26.38
C HIS A 357 16.33 4.08 -26.40
N PRO A 358 15.96 5.11 -27.19
CA PRO A 358 14.67 5.79 -27.05
C PRO A 358 13.45 4.96 -27.48
N LEU A 359 13.61 4.01 -28.39
CA LEU A 359 12.49 3.22 -28.94
C LEU A 359 12.27 1.91 -28.18
N LEU A 360 13.33 1.13 -27.98
CA LEU A 360 13.23 -0.22 -27.42
C LEU A 360 13.71 -0.31 -25.95
N GLY A 361 14.41 0.73 -25.45
CA GLY A 361 15.13 0.64 -24.18
C GLY A 361 16.32 -0.31 -24.24
N SER A 362 16.99 -0.50 -23.11
CA SER A 362 18.12 -1.42 -22.94
C SER A 362 17.72 -2.89 -22.69
N GLY A 363 16.41 -3.18 -22.69
CA GLY A 363 15.84 -4.46 -22.25
C GLY A 363 15.49 -4.50 -20.77
N ALA A 364 14.57 -5.40 -20.39
CA ALA A 364 14.12 -5.53 -19.01
C ALA A 364 15.24 -5.99 -18.07
N GLY A 365 15.36 -5.35 -16.90
CA GLY A 365 16.38 -5.68 -15.89
C GLY A 365 17.79 -5.20 -16.22
N ALA A 366 17.98 -4.44 -17.30
CA ALA A 366 19.30 -3.95 -17.73
C ALA A 366 19.77 -2.67 -17.01
N PHE A 367 18.93 -2.03 -16.18
CA PHE A 367 19.29 -0.79 -15.49
C PHE A 367 20.55 -0.92 -14.65
N GLU A 368 20.78 -2.05 -13.97
CA GLU A 368 22.00 -2.28 -13.18
C GLU A 368 23.28 -2.11 -14.02
N ILE A 369 23.26 -2.49 -15.29
CA ILE A 369 24.40 -2.34 -16.21
C ILE A 369 24.65 -0.85 -16.49
N ALA A 370 23.59 -0.10 -16.79
CA ALA A 370 23.67 1.34 -16.95
C ALA A 370 24.14 2.02 -15.66
N TRP A 371 23.64 1.57 -14.50
CA TRP A 371 24.02 2.08 -13.18
C TRP A 371 25.51 1.90 -12.91
N VAL A 372 26.04 0.69 -13.05
CA VAL A 372 27.48 0.43 -12.80
C VAL A 372 28.36 1.25 -13.74
N ARG A 373 27.95 1.45 -14.99
CA ARG A 373 28.68 2.24 -15.99
C ARG A 373 28.68 3.74 -15.67
N ASP A 374 27.54 4.27 -15.27
CA ASP A 374 27.26 5.71 -15.30
C ASP A 374 27.13 6.37 -13.89
N ARG A 375 27.20 5.59 -12.79
CA ARG A 375 27.12 6.08 -11.40
C ARG A 375 28.39 6.79 -10.96
N HIS A 376 28.22 7.76 -10.07
CA HIS A 376 29.28 8.49 -9.37
C HIS A 376 29.29 8.18 -7.86
N THR A 377 28.58 7.13 -7.44
CA THR A 377 28.51 6.69 -6.04
C THR A 377 28.87 5.22 -5.91
N ILE A 378 29.27 4.83 -4.70
CA ILE A 378 29.63 3.45 -4.35
C ILE A 378 28.40 2.56 -4.08
N TYR A 379 27.18 3.11 -4.15
CA TYR A 379 25.96 2.36 -3.85
C TYR A 379 25.54 1.51 -5.05
N ASP A 380 25.13 0.28 -4.78
CA ASP A 380 24.54 -0.60 -5.79
C ASP A 380 23.03 -0.34 -5.94
N ALA A 381 22.55 -0.41 -7.17
CA ALA A 381 21.14 -0.29 -7.51
C ALA A 381 20.81 -1.18 -8.71
N ARG A 382 19.72 -1.93 -8.61
CA ARG A 382 19.25 -2.82 -9.68
C ARG A 382 18.21 -2.17 -10.59
N ASP A 383 17.45 -1.22 -10.04
CA ASP A 383 16.35 -0.51 -10.69
C ASP A 383 16.48 1.00 -10.44
N ALA A 384 15.98 1.83 -11.35
CA ALA A 384 16.03 3.29 -11.21
C ALA A 384 15.00 3.79 -10.19
N HIS A 385 13.88 3.09 -10.09
CA HIS A 385 12.88 3.28 -9.07
C HIS A 385 12.23 1.94 -8.64
N SER A 386 10.98 1.96 -8.15
CA SER A 386 10.25 0.73 -7.80
C SER A 386 10.13 -0.20 -9.01
N LEU A 387 10.52 -1.47 -8.83
CA LEU A 387 10.48 -2.67 -9.70
C LEU A 387 10.54 -2.51 -11.24
N TYR A 388 9.85 -1.57 -11.88
CA TYR A 388 9.62 -1.53 -13.33
C TYR A 388 10.03 -0.22 -14.02
N VAL A 389 10.70 0.71 -13.32
CA VAL A 389 11.12 2.01 -13.86
C VAL A 389 12.61 2.22 -13.70
#